data_AF-A0A922NZY0-F1
#
_entry.id   AF-A0A922NZY0-F1
#
_cell.length_a   1.000
_cell.length_b   1.000
_cell.length_c   1.000
_cell.angle_alpha   90.00
_cell.angle_beta   90.00
_cell.angle_gamma   90.00
#
_symmetry.space_group_name_H-M   'P 1'
#
loop_
_entity.id
_entity.type
_entity.pdbx_description
1 polymer ?
#
loop_
_entity_poly.entity_id
_entity_poly.type
_entity_poly.pdbx_seq_one_letter_code
_entity_poly.pdbx_strand_id
1 'polypeptide(L)'
;MKIAATALAVVGLSALLSACSTSDALTPQVDVGGGLRPSTPVTQAEADQLVGNTGQTAYATDGASVYRTEEVRPPQNTLEAQAQALQAGQLSPSASDPQSSAPLAPSVAAPPLSAAAPPPSAPAIETAAAPPSAASGTIRFLPIIGAPVQSVTPLSRQLGAQARASGLAIRASADTGTDHILKGYFSAFEDGEAVTVVYVWDILDNSGARLHRLQGQEKVPAAGKETWSAVPPSTMETIATKTINEYVAWKLAQQG
;
A
#
# COMPACT_ATOMS: atom_id res chain seq x y z
N MET A 1 -2.91 -71.66 5.17
CA MET A 1 -1.98 -71.50 4.04
C MET A 1 -2.60 -70.59 2.98
N LYS A 2 -2.44 -69.27 3.10
CA LYS A 2 -2.96 -68.30 2.10
C LYS A 2 -2.32 -66.92 2.19
N ILE A 3 -1.18 -66.80 2.88
CA ILE A 3 -0.50 -65.51 3.16
C ILE A 3 0.86 -65.43 2.43
N ALA A 4 1.23 -66.45 1.65
CA ALA A 4 2.54 -66.54 1.01
C ALA A 4 2.53 -66.21 -0.50
N ALA A 5 1.38 -65.93 -1.10
CA ALA A 5 1.25 -65.77 -2.55
C ALA A 5 1.16 -64.32 -3.04
N THR A 6 0.93 -63.34 -2.15
CA THR A 6 0.78 -61.92 -2.53
C THR A 6 2.05 -61.09 -2.39
N ALA A 7 3.11 -61.66 -1.82
CA ALA A 7 4.39 -60.97 -1.62
C ALA A 7 5.33 -61.02 -2.84
N LEU A 8 5.03 -61.83 -3.86
CA LEU A 8 5.90 -62.00 -5.04
C LEU A 8 5.50 -61.17 -6.26
N ALA A 9 4.40 -60.42 -6.20
CA ALA A 9 3.94 -59.58 -7.32
C ALA A 9 4.42 -58.11 -7.24
N VAL A 10 5.10 -57.72 -6.15
CA VAL A 10 5.46 -56.32 -5.87
C VAL A 10 6.92 -55.98 -6.23
N VAL A 11 7.74 -56.96 -6.62
CA VAL A 11 9.17 -56.75 -6.94
C VAL A 11 9.46 -56.71 -8.46
N GLY A 12 8.46 -56.98 -9.31
CA GLY A 12 8.62 -57.06 -10.77
C GLY A 12 8.19 -55.83 -11.58
N LEU A 13 7.65 -54.78 -10.95
CA LEU A 13 7.05 -53.64 -11.66
C LEU A 13 7.61 -52.28 -11.19
N SER A 14 8.91 -52.25 -10.86
CA SER A 14 9.59 -51.07 -10.29
C SER A 14 10.74 -50.54 -11.15
N ALA A 15 10.89 -50.99 -12.39
CA ALA A 15 12.08 -50.70 -13.22
C ALA A 15 11.79 -50.12 -14.63
N LEU A 16 10.61 -49.53 -14.88
CA LEU A 16 10.24 -49.01 -16.21
C LEU A 16 9.64 -47.59 -16.24
N LEU A 17 9.86 -46.73 -15.24
CA LEU A 17 9.38 -45.34 -15.29
C LEU A 17 10.46 -44.25 -15.16
N SER A 18 11.74 -44.61 -15.30
CA SER A 18 12.83 -43.63 -15.39
C SER A 18 13.26 -43.39 -16.84
N ALA A 19 12.44 -42.71 -17.64
CA ALA A 19 12.87 -41.96 -18.84
C ALA A 19 11.67 -41.27 -19.55
N CYS A 20 11.10 -40.24 -18.94
CA CYS A 20 10.32 -39.21 -19.65
C CYS A 20 10.49 -37.87 -18.91
N SER A 21 11.73 -37.39 -18.86
CA SER A 21 12.04 -35.99 -18.54
C SER A 21 12.48 -35.29 -19.82
N THR A 22 11.56 -35.14 -20.78
CA THR A 22 11.71 -34.12 -21.82
C THR A 22 11.35 -32.78 -21.19
N SER A 23 12.38 -32.11 -20.72
CA SER A 23 12.32 -30.72 -20.27
C SER A 23 13.47 -30.01 -20.95
N ASP A 24 13.36 -29.80 -22.26
CA ASP A 24 14.16 -28.80 -22.98
C ASP A 24 13.48 -28.53 -24.34
N ALA A 25 13.57 -27.29 -24.81
CA ALA A 25 12.99 -26.76 -26.05
C ALA A 25 11.47 -26.43 -26.03
N LEU A 26 11.09 -25.39 -25.27
CA LEU A 26 10.00 -24.47 -25.63
C LEU A 26 10.16 -23.11 -24.94
N THR A 27 11.40 -22.61 -24.87
CA THR A 27 11.61 -21.16 -24.79
C THR A 27 11.31 -20.62 -26.20
N PRO A 28 10.21 -19.85 -26.41
CA PRO A 28 10.16 -19.02 -27.60
C PRO A 28 11.39 -18.10 -27.52
N GLN A 29 12.23 -18.12 -28.56
CA GLN A 29 13.18 -17.05 -28.79
C GLN A 29 12.34 -15.78 -28.90
N VAL A 30 12.27 -15.01 -27.82
CA VAL A 30 11.79 -13.64 -27.91
C VAL A 30 12.84 -12.90 -28.73
N ASP A 31 12.47 -12.56 -29.95
CA ASP A 31 13.14 -11.57 -30.78
C ASP A 31 13.09 -10.24 -30.01
N VAL A 32 14.13 -10.01 -29.19
CA VAL A 32 14.33 -8.72 -28.54
C VAL A 32 14.97 -7.81 -29.57
N GLY A 33 14.15 -7.01 -30.24
CA GLY A 33 14.61 -5.84 -30.96
C GLY A 33 15.23 -6.14 -32.31
N GLY A 34 14.38 -6.26 -33.32
CA GLY A 34 14.77 -6.04 -34.71
C GLY A 34 15.57 -4.74 -34.86
N GLY A 35 16.86 -4.89 -35.12
CA GLY A 35 17.75 -3.78 -35.47
C GLY A 35 19.21 -4.10 -35.21
N LEU A 36 19.91 -4.58 -36.24
CA LEU A 36 21.38 -4.66 -36.31
C LEU A 36 22.05 -3.27 -36.35
N ARG A 37 21.61 -2.35 -35.49
CA ARG A 37 22.25 -1.05 -35.28
C ARG A 37 22.94 -1.09 -33.93
N PRO A 38 24.28 -1.00 -33.85
CA PRO A 38 24.94 -0.80 -32.58
C PRO A 38 24.47 0.54 -32.00
N SER A 39 23.71 0.49 -30.91
CA SER A 39 23.35 1.69 -30.16
C SER A 39 24.62 2.25 -29.54
N THR A 40 25.11 3.37 -30.04
CA THR A 40 26.17 4.13 -29.38
C THR A 40 25.65 4.64 -28.03
N PRO A 41 26.48 4.67 -26.97
CA PRO A 41 26.07 5.30 -25.72
C PRO A 41 25.70 6.75 -26.00
N VAL A 42 24.59 7.20 -25.42
CA VAL A 42 24.12 8.59 -25.54
C VAL A 42 25.24 9.51 -25.06
N THR A 43 25.73 10.38 -25.93
CA THR A 43 26.72 11.40 -25.55
C THR A 43 26.02 12.57 -24.86
N GLN A 44 26.75 13.30 -24.00
CA GLN A 44 26.15 14.48 -23.33
C GLN A 44 25.64 15.53 -24.32
N ALA A 45 26.24 15.63 -25.51
CA ALA A 45 25.77 16.53 -26.57
C ALA A 45 24.39 16.13 -27.12
N GLU A 46 24.10 14.83 -27.24
CA GLU A 46 22.77 14.33 -27.66
C GLU A 46 21.73 14.50 -26.54
N ALA A 47 22.13 14.32 -25.28
CA ALA A 47 21.25 14.59 -24.14
C ALA A 47 20.87 16.08 -24.07
N ASP A 48 21.82 16.98 -24.31
CA ASP A 48 21.60 18.43 -24.35
C ASP A 48 20.71 18.86 -25.54
N GLN A 49 20.88 18.21 -26.70
CA GLN A 49 19.99 18.42 -27.85
C GLN A 49 18.55 17.95 -27.59
N LEU A 50 18.34 16.85 -26.88
CA LEU A 50 16.99 16.39 -26.53
C LEU A 50 16.32 17.30 -25.49
N VAL A 51 17.10 17.91 -24.61
CA VAL A 51 16.64 18.95 -23.67
C VAL A 51 16.31 20.25 -24.43
N GLY A 52 17.11 20.61 -25.44
CA GLY A 52 16.88 21.78 -26.29
C GLY A 52 15.75 21.63 -27.32
N ASN A 53 15.41 20.41 -27.74
CA ASN A 53 14.47 20.15 -28.83
C ASN A 53 13.01 19.90 -28.37
N THR A 54 12.55 20.55 -27.30
CA THR A 54 11.11 20.58 -26.96
C THR A 54 10.32 21.53 -27.89
N GLY A 55 10.69 21.57 -29.17
CA GLY A 55 10.13 22.44 -30.18
C GLY A 55 10.14 21.76 -31.54
N GLN A 56 8.95 21.38 -32.00
CA GLN A 56 8.61 21.16 -33.41
C GLN A 56 9.09 19.83 -34.03
N THR A 57 8.22 18.83 -33.94
CA THR A 57 7.96 17.94 -35.08
C THR A 57 6.47 18.02 -35.40
N ALA A 58 6.09 19.07 -36.12
CA ALA A 58 4.74 19.26 -36.62
C ALA A 58 4.59 18.45 -37.92
N TYR A 59 3.83 17.35 -37.86
CA TYR A 59 3.16 16.82 -39.05
C TYR A 59 2.05 17.80 -39.42
N ALA A 60 2.18 18.44 -40.58
CA ALA A 60 1.17 19.34 -41.11
C ALA A 60 -0.09 18.54 -41.48
N THR A 61 -1.20 18.82 -40.81
CA THR A 61 -2.54 18.57 -41.35
C THR A 61 -3.44 19.75 -40.99
N ASP A 62 -4.14 20.17 -42.01
CA ASP A 62 -4.95 21.35 -42.21
C ASP A 62 -6.15 21.46 -41.23
N GLY A 63 -6.43 22.69 -40.76
CA GLY A 63 -7.81 23.11 -40.47
C GLY A 63 -8.20 23.38 -39.00
N ALA A 64 -8.68 24.62 -38.80
CA ALA A 64 -9.57 25.14 -37.75
C ALA A 64 -8.94 25.66 -36.43
N SER A 65 -8.79 26.99 -36.41
CA SER A 65 -8.48 27.83 -35.27
C SER A 65 -9.61 27.83 -34.23
N VAL A 66 -9.33 27.31 -33.04
CA VAL A 66 -10.10 27.60 -31.82
C VAL A 66 -9.14 28.30 -30.86
N TYR A 67 -9.45 29.54 -30.50
CA TYR A 67 -8.73 30.26 -29.44
C TYR A 67 -8.90 29.50 -28.12
N ARG A 68 -7.86 28.75 -27.73
CA ARG A 68 -7.69 28.24 -26.37
C ARG A 68 -6.60 29.10 -25.72
N THR A 69 -7.01 29.89 -24.74
CA THR A 69 -6.08 30.50 -23.79
C THR A 69 -5.42 29.36 -23.02
N GLU A 70 -4.19 29.01 -23.37
CA GLU A 70 -3.37 28.05 -22.63
C GLU A 70 -2.85 28.72 -21.36
N GLU A 71 -3.55 28.48 -20.26
CA GLU A 71 -3.05 28.79 -18.92
C GLU A 71 -1.93 27.79 -18.59
N VAL A 72 -0.70 28.20 -18.91
CA VAL A 72 0.55 27.48 -18.59
C VAL A 72 0.61 27.31 -17.07
N ARG A 73 0.29 26.11 -16.57
CA ARG A 73 0.53 25.76 -15.16
C ARG A 73 2.03 25.53 -14.98
N PRO A 74 2.74 26.32 -14.17
CA PRO A 74 4.14 26.06 -13.89
C PRO A 74 4.29 24.75 -13.10
N PRO A 75 5.41 24.04 -13.25
CA PRO A 75 5.66 22.77 -12.55
C PRO A 75 5.64 23.00 -11.03
N GLN A 76 4.66 22.41 -10.35
CA GLN A 76 4.43 22.62 -8.90
C GLN A 76 5.45 21.93 -7.98
N ASN A 77 6.43 21.20 -8.54
CA ASN A 77 7.36 20.38 -7.77
C ASN A 77 8.83 20.80 -7.94
N THR A 78 9.10 22.04 -8.36
CA THR A 78 10.45 22.61 -8.29
C THR A 78 10.64 23.38 -6.98
N LEU A 79 11.85 23.36 -6.45
CA LEU A 79 12.22 24.12 -5.25
C LEU A 79 12.01 25.63 -5.47
N GLU A 80 12.14 26.08 -6.72
CA GLU A 80 11.91 27.45 -7.16
C GLU A 80 10.43 27.86 -7.08
N ALA A 81 9.50 26.97 -7.46
CA ALA A 81 8.07 27.21 -7.33
C ALA A 81 7.64 27.32 -5.85
N GLN A 82 8.27 26.54 -4.98
CA GLN A 82 8.03 26.61 -3.53
C GLN A 82 8.54 27.93 -2.93
N ALA A 83 9.69 28.43 -3.38
CA ALA A 83 10.21 29.72 -2.95
C ALA A 83 9.27 30.88 -3.36
N GLN A 84 8.77 30.86 -4.60
CA GLN A 84 7.86 31.88 -5.10
C GLN A 84 6.50 31.90 -4.37
N ALA A 85 5.98 30.75 -3.96
CA ALA A 85 4.75 30.67 -3.17
C ALA A 85 4.91 31.29 -1.75
N LEU A 86 6.08 31.12 -1.14
CA LEU A 86 6.42 31.74 0.15
C LEU A 86 6.58 33.26 0.02
N GLN A 87 7.19 33.75 -1.06
CA GLN A 87 7.28 35.19 -1.35
C GLN A 87 5.92 35.82 -1.66
N ALA A 88 5.01 35.08 -2.31
CA ALA A 88 3.66 35.56 -2.65
C ALA A 88 2.69 35.55 -1.45
N GLY A 89 3.11 35.10 -0.26
CA GLY A 89 2.31 35.16 0.97
C GLY A 89 1.01 34.35 0.92
N GLN A 90 0.94 33.32 0.08
CA GLN A 90 -0.28 32.53 -0.07
C GLN A 90 -0.40 31.48 1.04
N LEU A 91 -1.11 31.85 2.10
CA LEU A 91 -1.60 30.95 3.13
C LEU A 91 -2.55 29.93 2.49
N SER A 92 -2.28 28.65 2.71
CA SER A 92 -3.14 27.54 2.26
C SER A 92 -4.59 27.75 2.73
N PRO A 93 -5.62 27.53 1.89
CA PRO A 93 -7.02 27.65 2.31
C PRO A 93 -7.44 26.41 3.09
N SER A 94 -6.89 26.25 4.29
CA SER A 94 -7.33 25.29 5.31
C SER A 94 -6.82 25.76 6.67
N ALA A 95 -7.07 27.02 6.99
CA ALA A 95 -6.95 27.54 8.34
C ALA A 95 -8.26 28.27 8.66
N SER A 96 -9.01 27.67 9.57
CA SER A 96 -10.30 28.15 10.05
C SER A 96 -10.18 29.57 10.61
N ASP A 97 -11.19 30.37 10.25
CA ASP A 97 -11.53 31.69 10.76
C ASP A 97 -11.48 31.78 12.29
N PRO A 98 -10.91 32.85 12.86
CA PRO A 98 -11.60 33.51 13.96
C PRO A 98 -11.91 34.98 13.65
N GLN A 99 -13.11 35.21 13.15
CA GLN A 99 -14.13 36.13 13.65
C GLN A 99 -13.61 37.43 14.31
N SER A 100 -13.64 38.49 13.50
CA SER A 100 -14.20 39.81 13.81
C SER A 100 -13.71 40.56 15.06
N SER A 101 -12.94 41.62 14.82
CA SER A 101 -13.12 42.87 15.58
C SER A 101 -12.83 44.10 14.70
N ALA A 102 -13.81 44.98 14.63
CA ALA A 102 -13.73 46.33 14.08
C ALA A 102 -14.20 47.31 15.18
N PRO A 103 -14.01 48.63 15.03
CA PRO A 103 -12.73 49.32 15.16
C PRO A 103 -12.71 50.32 16.34
N LEU A 104 -11.52 50.92 16.51
CA LEU A 104 -11.05 51.84 17.54
C LEU A 104 -11.93 53.09 17.77
N ALA A 105 -12.00 53.52 19.04
CA ALA A 105 -12.22 54.92 19.45
C ALA A 105 -11.21 55.32 20.56
N PRO A 106 -10.81 56.60 20.69
CA PRO A 106 -9.56 56.99 21.33
C PRO A 106 -9.67 57.51 22.79
N SER A 107 -8.56 57.31 23.52
CA SER A 107 -7.97 58.08 24.65
C SER A 107 -8.83 58.45 25.89
N VAL A 108 -8.30 58.15 27.09
CA VAL A 108 -7.88 59.11 28.15
C VAL A 108 -7.82 58.41 29.54
N ALA A 109 -6.71 58.68 30.26
CA ALA A 109 -6.47 58.66 31.72
C ALA A 109 -6.45 57.34 32.54
N ALA A 110 -5.30 57.12 33.19
CA ALA A 110 -5.14 56.28 34.38
C ALA A 110 -5.67 56.99 35.64
N PRO A 111 -6.15 56.25 36.67
CA PRO A 111 -5.41 56.14 37.94
C PRO A 111 -5.58 54.74 38.63
N PRO A 112 -5.27 54.51 39.93
CA PRO A 112 -4.09 53.77 40.39
C PRO A 112 -4.36 52.40 41.07
N LEU A 113 -3.25 51.73 41.36
CA LEU A 113 -3.01 50.45 42.07
C LEU A 113 -4.02 50.04 43.17
N SER A 114 -4.39 48.74 43.19
CA SER A 114 -4.78 47.98 44.39
C SER A 114 -4.53 46.47 44.23
N ALA A 115 -4.39 45.80 45.36
CA ALA A 115 -3.58 44.61 45.59
C ALA A 115 -4.27 43.23 45.42
N ALA A 116 -3.41 42.22 45.20
CA ALA A 116 -3.42 40.83 45.69
C ALA A 116 -4.63 39.89 45.44
N ALA A 117 -4.35 38.77 44.74
CA ALA A 117 -4.81 37.41 45.10
C ALA A 117 -3.97 36.34 44.36
N PRO A 118 -3.49 35.25 45.02
CA PRO A 118 -2.85 34.12 44.33
C PRO A 118 -3.88 33.21 43.62
N PRO A 119 -3.52 32.54 42.50
CA PRO A 119 -4.42 31.57 41.86
C PRO A 119 -4.51 30.26 42.68
N PRO A 120 -5.67 29.58 42.72
CA PRO A 120 -5.83 28.28 43.36
C PRO A 120 -5.19 27.16 42.53
N SER A 121 -4.49 26.24 43.20
CA SER A 121 -3.97 25.00 42.64
C SER A 121 -5.11 24.10 42.15
N ALA A 122 -5.07 23.67 40.89
CA ALA A 122 -5.97 22.66 40.34
C ALA A 122 -5.53 21.24 40.78
N PRO A 123 -6.47 20.33 41.08
CA PRO A 123 -6.16 18.96 41.49
C PRO A 123 -5.61 18.11 40.33
N ALA A 124 -4.73 17.17 40.70
CA ALA A 124 -4.08 16.22 39.79
C ALA A 124 -5.10 15.32 39.08
N ILE A 125 -4.89 15.13 37.78
CA ILE A 125 -5.67 14.23 36.93
C ILE A 125 -5.28 12.78 37.29
N GLU A 126 -6.26 12.02 37.77
CA GLU A 126 -6.15 10.57 37.94
C GLU A 126 -5.81 9.91 36.59
N THR A 127 -4.74 9.14 36.59
CA THR A 127 -4.33 8.30 35.46
C THR A 127 -5.37 7.19 35.28
N ALA A 128 -6.10 7.25 34.16
CA ALA A 128 -6.97 6.17 33.72
C ALA A 128 -6.14 4.89 33.49
N ALA A 129 -6.63 3.78 34.06
CA ALA A 129 -6.04 2.45 33.91
C ALA A 129 -5.86 2.08 32.43
N ALA A 130 -4.66 1.58 32.09
CA ALA A 130 -4.32 1.14 30.74
C ALA A 130 -5.24 -0.01 30.26
N PRO A 131 -5.61 -0.05 28.97
CA PRO A 131 -6.38 -1.15 28.40
C PRO A 131 -5.62 -2.49 28.49
N PRO A 132 -6.32 -3.64 28.46
CA PRO A 132 -5.71 -4.95 28.55
C PRO A 132 -4.64 -5.15 27.47
N SER A 133 -3.50 -5.69 27.89
CA SER A 133 -2.27 -6.01 27.13
C SER A 133 -2.44 -5.90 25.61
N ALA A 134 -2.08 -4.74 25.07
CA ALA A 134 -1.99 -4.55 23.63
C ALA A 134 -1.10 -5.66 23.06
N ALA A 135 -1.43 -6.12 21.85
CA ALA A 135 -0.66 -7.15 21.18
C ALA A 135 0.71 -6.58 20.77
N SER A 136 1.65 -6.50 21.72
CA SER A 136 2.97 -5.95 21.49
C SER A 136 3.74 -6.83 20.53
N GLY A 137 4.45 -6.20 19.59
CA GLY A 137 5.31 -6.88 18.63
C GLY A 137 5.55 -6.05 17.38
N THR A 138 6.51 -6.49 16.58
CA THR A 138 6.86 -5.87 15.31
C THR A 138 6.43 -6.77 14.15
N ILE A 139 5.79 -6.17 13.15
CA ILE A 139 5.39 -6.86 11.93
C ILE A 139 5.91 -6.13 10.69
N ARG A 140 6.11 -6.87 9.60
CA ARG A 140 6.26 -6.30 8.26
C ARG A 140 5.35 -7.00 7.28
N PHE A 141 4.86 -6.23 6.32
CA PHE A 141 4.08 -6.74 5.20
C PHE A 141 4.97 -6.86 3.98
N LEU A 142 4.94 -8.01 3.32
CA LEU A 142 5.50 -8.17 1.99
C LEU A 142 4.51 -7.69 0.93
N PRO A 143 4.98 -7.40 -0.30
CA PRO A 143 4.10 -7.09 -1.43
C PRO A 143 2.99 -8.13 -1.59
N ILE A 144 1.78 -7.66 -1.86
CA ILE A 144 0.61 -8.51 -2.06
C ILE A 144 0.66 -9.14 -3.46
N ILE A 145 0.36 -10.42 -3.54
CA ILE A 145 0.38 -11.19 -4.79
C ILE A 145 -1.05 -11.47 -5.24
N GLY A 146 -1.35 -11.29 -6.53
CA GLY A 146 -2.61 -11.70 -7.16
C GLY A 146 -3.76 -10.69 -7.11
N ALA A 147 -3.58 -9.53 -6.44
CA ALA A 147 -4.51 -8.41 -6.46
C ALA A 147 -3.90 -7.18 -7.16
N PRO A 148 -4.69 -6.41 -7.95
CA PRO A 148 -4.21 -5.21 -8.60
C PRO A 148 -4.00 -4.07 -7.60
N VAL A 149 -3.10 -3.13 -7.93
CA VAL A 149 -2.70 -2.02 -7.05
C VAL A 149 -3.88 -1.18 -6.54
N GLN A 150 -4.91 -1.01 -7.36
CA GLN A 150 -6.15 -0.30 -7.01
C GLN A 150 -6.92 -0.96 -5.85
N SER A 151 -6.91 -2.30 -5.77
CA SER A 151 -7.53 -3.06 -4.68
C SER A 151 -6.57 -3.19 -3.48
N VAL A 152 -5.26 -3.24 -3.73
CA VAL A 152 -4.24 -3.32 -2.68
C VAL A 152 -4.10 -2.01 -1.90
N THR A 153 -4.26 -0.86 -2.54
CA THR A 153 -4.12 0.45 -1.87
C THR A 153 -5.02 0.60 -0.62
N PRO A 154 -6.34 0.38 -0.68
CA PRO A 154 -7.20 0.43 0.51
C PRO A 154 -6.87 -0.67 1.52
N LEU A 155 -6.53 -1.90 1.06
CA LEU A 155 -6.09 -3.00 1.92
C LEU A 155 -4.87 -2.59 2.77
N SER A 156 -3.81 -2.10 2.13
CA SER A 156 -2.54 -1.76 2.79
C SER A 156 -2.70 -0.61 3.79
N ARG A 157 -3.49 0.42 3.45
CA ARG A 157 -3.81 1.51 4.37
C ARG A 157 -4.50 0.98 5.63
N GLN A 158 -5.51 0.12 5.44
CA GLN A 158 -6.28 -0.41 6.57
C GLN A 158 -5.49 -1.42 7.40
N LEU A 159 -4.66 -2.27 6.79
CA LEU A 159 -3.72 -3.13 7.51
C LEU A 159 -2.81 -2.29 8.41
N GLY A 160 -2.31 -1.18 7.88
CA GLY A 160 -1.47 -0.27 8.64
C GLY A 160 -2.20 0.38 9.81
N ALA A 161 -3.42 0.88 9.58
CA ALA A 161 -4.25 1.49 10.61
C ALA A 161 -4.60 0.48 11.72
N GLN A 162 -5.12 -0.69 11.34
CA GLN A 162 -5.56 -1.70 12.29
C GLN A 162 -4.39 -2.30 13.09
N ALA A 163 -3.25 -2.57 12.46
CA ALA A 163 -2.07 -3.06 13.16
C ALA A 163 -1.60 -2.09 14.26
N ARG A 164 -1.52 -0.79 13.95
CA ARG A 164 -1.17 0.23 14.95
C ARG A 164 -2.22 0.35 16.05
N ALA A 165 -3.50 0.29 15.70
CA ALA A 165 -4.59 0.29 16.67
C ALA A 165 -4.53 -0.92 17.62
N SER A 166 -4.00 -2.07 17.15
CA SER A 166 -3.75 -3.26 17.96
C SER A 166 -2.43 -3.23 18.75
N GLY A 167 -1.65 -2.15 18.68
CA GLY A 167 -0.37 -2.01 19.38
C GLY A 167 0.84 -2.63 18.67
N LEU A 168 0.71 -2.98 17.39
CA LEU A 168 1.79 -3.54 16.58
C LEU A 168 2.62 -2.42 15.94
N ALA A 169 3.94 -2.55 16.01
CA ALA A 169 4.86 -1.67 15.31
C ALA A 169 5.13 -2.21 13.90
N ILE A 170 4.92 -1.39 12.87
CA ILE A 170 5.12 -1.79 11.48
C ILE A 170 6.53 -1.38 11.04
N ARG A 171 7.29 -2.35 10.52
CA ARG A 171 8.59 -2.08 9.90
C ARG A 171 8.46 -1.98 8.38
N ALA A 172 9.44 -1.32 7.78
CA ALA A 172 9.55 -1.22 6.33
C ALA A 172 9.68 -2.62 5.72
N SER A 173 9.14 -2.81 4.52
CA SER A 173 9.18 -4.11 3.83
C SER A 173 10.59 -4.60 3.49
N ALA A 174 11.64 -3.77 3.63
CA ALA A 174 13.04 -4.16 3.45
C ALA A 174 13.75 -4.52 4.76
N ASP A 175 13.16 -4.21 5.91
CA ASP A 175 13.79 -4.39 7.23
C ASP A 175 13.66 -5.85 7.71
N THR A 176 14.77 -6.49 8.06
CA THR A 176 14.82 -7.89 8.52
C THR A 176 14.84 -8.03 10.05
N GLY A 177 14.39 -7.01 10.79
CA GLY A 177 14.40 -6.99 12.26
C GLY A 177 12.99 -7.06 12.86
N THR A 178 12.12 -7.92 12.34
CA THR A 178 10.73 -8.08 12.80
C THR A 178 10.47 -9.42 13.46
N ASP A 179 9.55 -9.44 14.43
CA ASP A 179 9.06 -10.68 15.05
C ASP A 179 8.41 -11.58 13.99
N HIS A 180 7.51 -11.01 13.18
CA HIS A 180 6.78 -11.76 12.15
C HIS A 180 6.69 -11.03 10.81
N ILE A 181 6.69 -11.82 9.74
CA ILE A 181 6.55 -11.37 8.35
C ILE A 181 5.23 -11.87 7.80
N LEU A 182 4.39 -10.98 7.29
CA LEU A 182 3.11 -11.33 6.70
C LEU A 182 3.20 -11.25 5.17
N LYS A 183 2.88 -12.36 4.50
CA LYS A 183 2.86 -12.47 3.03
C LYS A 183 1.46 -12.82 2.54
N GLY A 184 0.86 -11.92 1.76
CA GLY A 184 -0.53 -12.02 1.32
C GLY A 184 -0.68 -12.51 -0.11
N TYR A 185 -1.60 -13.45 -0.31
CA TYR A 185 -2.00 -14.02 -1.60
C TYR A 185 -3.50 -13.83 -1.78
N PHE A 186 -3.89 -13.25 -2.90
CA PHE A 186 -5.27 -12.90 -3.18
C PHE A 186 -5.68 -13.44 -4.54
N SER A 187 -6.92 -13.88 -4.65
CA SER A 187 -7.57 -14.23 -5.90
C SER A 187 -8.99 -13.71 -5.85
N ALA A 188 -9.53 -13.33 -7.00
CA ALA A 188 -10.93 -13.01 -7.14
C ALA A 188 -11.47 -13.77 -8.35
N PHE A 189 -12.70 -14.25 -8.26
CA PHE A 189 -13.40 -14.91 -9.35
C PHE A 189 -14.90 -14.66 -9.26
N GLU A 190 -15.58 -14.79 -10.39
CA GLU A 190 -17.04 -14.67 -10.48
C GLU A 190 -17.71 -15.94 -9.91
N ASP A 191 -18.72 -15.75 -9.08
CA ASP A 191 -19.52 -16.78 -8.42
C ASP A 191 -21.01 -16.41 -8.55
N GLY A 192 -21.58 -16.72 -9.72
CA GLY A 192 -22.94 -16.32 -10.08
C GLY A 192 -23.04 -14.81 -10.28
N GLU A 193 -23.98 -14.15 -9.58
CA GLU A 193 -24.18 -12.69 -9.60
C GLU A 193 -23.28 -11.94 -8.60
N ALA A 194 -22.18 -12.57 -8.20
CA ALA A 194 -21.27 -12.06 -7.20
C ALA A 194 -19.82 -12.32 -7.60
N VAL A 195 -18.90 -11.56 -7.02
CA VAL A 195 -17.47 -11.86 -7.05
C VAL A 195 -17.05 -12.35 -5.68
N THR A 196 -16.31 -13.45 -5.65
CA THR A 196 -15.69 -13.97 -4.43
C THR A 196 -14.21 -13.64 -4.44
N VAL A 197 -13.76 -12.93 -3.41
CA VAL A 197 -12.34 -12.65 -3.14
C VAL A 197 -11.86 -13.66 -2.11
N VAL A 198 -10.90 -14.49 -2.46
CA VAL A 198 -10.23 -15.42 -1.55
C VAL A 198 -8.87 -14.84 -1.18
N TYR A 199 -8.54 -14.87 0.11
CA TYR A 199 -7.27 -14.37 0.62
C TYR A 199 -6.61 -15.41 1.52
N VAL A 200 -5.29 -15.49 1.42
CA VAL A 200 -4.43 -16.33 2.25
C VAL A 200 -3.24 -15.50 2.70
N TRP A 201 -2.94 -15.57 3.99
CA TRP A 201 -1.77 -14.94 4.58
C TRP A 201 -0.88 -16.00 5.20
N ASP A 202 0.38 -16.05 4.78
CA ASP A 202 1.40 -16.79 5.49
C ASP A 202 2.06 -15.86 6.51
N ILE A 203 2.13 -16.33 7.77
CA ILE A 203 2.89 -15.71 8.84
C ILE A 203 4.21 -16.46 8.94
N LEU A 204 5.31 -15.75 8.70
CA LEU A 204 6.65 -16.29 8.64
C LEU A 204 7.51 -15.73 9.78
N ASP A 205 8.49 -16.51 10.19
CA ASP A 205 9.61 -16.01 11.00
C ASP A 205 10.63 -15.25 10.12
N ASN A 206 11.68 -14.74 10.75
CA ASN A 206 12.72 -14.00 10.05
C ASN A 206 13.63 -14.88 9.15
N SER A 207 13.58 -16.20 9.31
CA SER A 207 14.25 -17.18 8.44
C SER A 207 13.41 -17.48 7.19
N GLY A 208 12.16 -16.99 7.14
CA GLY A 208 11.19 -17.28 6.09
C GLY A 208 10.43 -18.59 6.29
N ALA A 209 10.61 -19.28 7.43
CA ALA A 209 9.84 -20.46 7.74
C ALA A 209 8.42 -20.07 8.12
N ARG A 210 7.43 -20.81 7.61
CA ARG A 210 6.02 -20.53 7.89
C ARG A 210 5.64 -21.04 9.28
N LEU A 211 5.27 -20.11 10.14
CA LEU A 211 4.75 -20.38 11.48
C LEU A 211 3.25 -20.67 11.45
N HIS A 212 2.50 -19.93 10.64
CA HIS A 212 1.05 -20.05 10.59
C HIS A 212 0.46 -19.60 9.26
N ARG A 213 -0.80 -19.94 9.02
CA ARG A 213 -1.56 -19.55 7.84
C ARG A 213 -2.96 -19.07 8.26
N LEU A 214 -3.28 -17.85 7.86
CA LEU A 214 -4.63 -17.30 7.94
C LEU A 214 -5.26 -17.34 6.55
N GLN A 215 -6.57 -17.53 6.49
CA GLN A 215 -7.27 -17.58 5.21
C GLN A 215 -8.74 -17.23 5.39
N GLY A 216 -9.34 -16.68 4.34
CA GLY A 216 -10.76 -16.40 4.32
C GLY A 216 -11.23 -16.01 2.93
N GLN A 217 -12.50 -15.64 2.87
CA GLN A 217 -13.12 -15.18 1.63
C GLN A 217 -14.18 -14.13 1.91
N GLU A 218 -14.29 -13.15 1.02
CA GLU A 218 -15.37 -12.17 1.01
C GLU A 218 -16.15 -12.27 -0.29
N LYS A 219 -17.48 -12.28 -0.20
CA LYS A 219 -18.37 -12.28 -1.36
C LYS A 219 -19.01 -10.91 -1.52
N VAL A 220 -18.97 -10.37 -2.72
CA VAL A 220 -19.55 -9.07 -3.06
C VAL A 220 -20.52 -9.21 -4.23
N PRO A 221 -21.71 -8.57 -4.18
CA PRO A 221 -22.61 -8.58 -5.33
C PRO A 221 -21.94 -7.87 -6.52
N ALA A 222 -22.02 -8.48 -7.70
CA ALA A 222 -21.37 -8.02 -8.92
C ALA A 222 -22.36 -8.08 -10.09
N ALA A 223 -22.95 -6.94 -10.42
CA ALA A 223 -23.91 -6.81 -11.52
C ALA A 223 -23.19 -6.72 -12.89
N GLY A 224 -22.48 -7.78 -13.29
CA GLY A 224 -21.81 -7.88 -14.60
C GLY A 224 -20.56 -7.02 -14.75
N LYS A 225 -19.88 -6.70 -13.64
CA LYS A 225 -18.58 -6.02 -13.64
C LYS A 225 -17.44 -7.04 -13.68
N GLU A 226 -16.39 -6.72 -14.42
CA GLU A 226 -15.12 -7.46 -14.43
C GLU A 226 -14.61 -7.68 -12.98
N THR A 227 -14.09 -8.88 -12.71
CA THR A 227 -13.87 -9.44 -11.37
C THR A 227 -13.33 -8.45 -10.33
N TRP A 228 -12.10 -7.94 -10.50
CA TRP A 228 -11.49 -7.02 -9.53
C TRP A 228 -12.14 -5.63 -9.53
N SER A 229 -12.73 -5.21 -10.64
CA SER A 229 -13.45 -3.93 -10.76
C SER A 229 -14.81 -3.95 -10.05
N ALA A 230 -15.35 -5.12 -9.75
CA ALA A 230 -16.55 -5.29 -8.93
C ALA A 230 -16.28 -5.17 -7.43
N VAL A 231 -15.04 -5.39 -6.98
CA VAL A 231 -14.67 -5.40 -5.56
C VAL A 231 -14.57 -3.96 -5.04
N PRO A 232 -15.46 -3.53 -4.12
CA PRO A 232 -15.38 -2.19 -3.56
C PRO A 232 -14.20 -2.06 -2.58
N PRO A 233 -13.64 -0.84 -2.38
CA PRO A 233 -12.56 -0.61 -1.43
C PRO A 233 -12.87 -1.11 -0.01
N SER A 234 -14.12 -0.99 0.43
CA SER A 234 -14.59 -1.41 1.76
C SER A 234 -14.46 -2.91 2.02
N THR A 235 -14.55 -3.75 0.98
CA THR A 235 -14.30 -5.19 1.10
C THR A 235 -12.84 -5.45 1.44
N MET A 236 -11.92 -4.78 0.75
CA MET A 236 -10.49 -4.90 1.01
C MET A 236 -10.13 -4.36 2.41
N GLU A 237 -10.78 -3.29 2.85
CA GLU A 237 -10.65 -2.77 4.22
C GLU A 237 -11.17 -3.79 5.26
N THR A 238 -12.28 -4.47 4.97
CA THR A 238 -12.81 -5.52 5.85
C THR A 238 -11.85 -6.71 5.95
N ILE A 239 -11.26 -7.14 4.82
CA ILE A 239 -10.25 -8.21 4.81
C ILE A 239 -9.03 -7.81 5.67
N ALA A 240 -8.56 -6.56 5.56
CA ALA A 240 -7.47 -6.06 6.39
C ALA A 240 -7.79 -6.13 7.88
N THR A 241 -8.98 -5.67 8.28
CA THR A 241 -9.44 -5.71 9.67
C THR A 241 -9.50 -7.14 10.19
N LYS A 242 -10.09 -8.07 9.42
CA LYS A 242 -10.16 -9.50 9.76
C LYS A 242 -8.76 -10.08 9.95
N THR A 243 -7.87 -9.84 8.99
CA THR A 243 -6.49 -10.35 9.00
C THR A 243 -5.73 -9.96 10.28
N ILE A 244 -5.79 -8.68 10.71
CA ILE A 244 -5.08 -8.26 11.92
C ILE A 244 -5.71 -8.85 13.17
N ASN A 245 -7.04 -8.89 13.25
CA ASN A 245 -7.72 -9.48 14.40
C ASN A 245 -7.37 -10.97 14.56
N GLU A 246 -7.37 -11.73 13.47
CA GLU A 246 -6.96 -13.14 13.45
C GLU A 246 -5.48 -13.31 13.81
N TYR A 247 -4.59 -12.47 13.27
CA TYR A 247 -3.17 -12.47 13.61
C TYR A 247 -2.94 -12.21 15.11
N VAL A 248 -3.61 -11.21 15.68
CA VAL A 248 -3.49 -10.88 17.11
C VAL A 248 -3.98 -12.02 17.97
N ALA A 249 -5.13 -12.62 17.63
CA ALA A 249 -5.67 -13.78 18.34
C ALA A 249 -4.68 -14.96 18.32
N TRP A 250 -4.12 -15.28 17.15
CA TRP A 250 -3.09 -16.32 17.01
C TRP A 250 -1.82 -16.00 17.82
N LYS A 251 -1.38 -14.73 17.84
CA LYS A 251 -0.20 -14.31 18.61
C LYS A 251 -0.43 -14.48 20.11
N LEU A 252 -1.60 -14.11 20.62
CA LEU A 252 -1.94 -14.26 22.03
C LEU A 252 -2.04 -15.74 22.44
N ALA A 253 -2.59 -16.59 21.58
CA ALA A 253 -2.71 -18.03 21.83
C ALA A 253 -1.36 -18.75 21.93
N GLN A 254 -0.28 -18.20 21.37
CA GLN A 254 1.07 -18.75 21.50
C GLN A 254 1.81 -18.32 22.77
N GLN A 255 1.31 -17.31 23.47
CA GLN A 255 1.96 -16.76 24.67
C GLN A 255 1.44 -17.40 25.99
N GLY A 256 0.39 -18.21 25.92
CA GLY A 256 -0.16 -18.99 27.04
C GLY A 256 0.15 -20.47 26.91
#